data_AF-A0A355G1F2-F1
#
_entry.id   AF-A0A355G1F2-F1
#
_cell.length_a   1.000
_cell.length_b   1.000
_cell.length_c   1.000
_cell.angle_alpha   90.00
_cell.angle_beta   90.00
_cell.angle_gamma   90.00
#
_symmetry.space_group_name_H-M   'P 1'
#
loop_
_entity.id
_entity.type
_entity.pdbx_description
1 polymer ?
#
loop_
_entity_poly.entity_id
_entity_poly.type
_entity_poly.pdbx_seq_one_letter_code
_entity_poly.pdbx_strand_id
1 'polypeptide(L)'
;MSTGKHIDKICIAVVAVTLVITILFMCGSSIGIAIADRVVKYESTIFDTSYVHSIDIVMDDWDTFIENCESEEYSPCTVVVDGGKYANVAIRAKGNTSLSNVRSLGSQRYSFKLEFDHYEDSISLDGLDKLCLNNLIQDNTMMKDYLSYQLMSDFGVDSPLCSYAYLTVNGEDWGLYLAVEGIEDSFLSRNYGSDSGELYKPDSLSFGGGRGNGKNFNMDDFDFDSIETPDSDSETDGSARQGGFSGGFDPGTELPEDFDFGNAMTGGATESSEDNGDNLNGGSAGSSEGFGGKTGGGRGSMP
;
A
#
# COMPACT_ATOMS: atom_id res chain seq x y z
N MET A 1 1.43 -65.45 -19.22
CA MET A 1 2.08 -64.87 -20.41
C MET A 1 1.01 -64.54 -21.44
N SER A 2 0.54 -63.29 -21.46
CA SER A 2 -0.47 -62.83 -22.42
C SER A 2 0.18 -62.71 -23.80
N THR A 3 -0.11 -63.64 -24.72
CA THR A 3 0.53 -63.71 -26.05
C THR A 3 -0.45 -63.22 -27.10
N GLY A 4 -0.69 -61.92 -27.14
CA GLY A 4 -1.39 -61.28 -28.26
C GLY A 4 -0.37 -60.99 -29.37
N LYS A 5 -0.55 -61.55 -30.56
CA LYS A 5 0.37 -61.41 -31.73
C LYS A 5 0.63 -59.96 -32.20
N HIS A 6 -0.06 -58.99 -31.61
CA HIS A 6 0.02 -57.56 -31.93
C HIS A 6 0.47 -56.71 -30.73
N ILE A 7 0.64 -57.27 -29.53
CA ILE A 7 0.98 -56.51 -28.32
C ILE A 7 2.35 -55.84 -28.47
N ASP A 8 3.36 -56.55 -28.97
CA ASP A 8 4.70 -55.97 -29.16
C ASP A 8 4.69 -54.81 -30.18
N LYS A 9 3.87 -54.92 -31.23
CA LYS A 9 3.72 -53.86 -32.24
C LYS A 9 3.01 -52.63 -31.67
N ILE A 10 2.02 -52.85 -30.80
CA ILE A 10 1.32 -51.77 -30.10
C ILE A 10 2.28 -51.09 -29.12
N CYS A 11 3.07 -51.85 -28.34
CA CYS A 11 4.07 -51.28 -27.44
C CYS A 11 5.11 -50.45 -28.18
N ILE A 12 5.64 -50.93 -29.30
CA ILE A 12 6.60 -50.17 -30.13
C ILE A 12 5.95 -48.89 -30.67
N ALA A 13 4.70 -48.97 -31.14
CA ALA A 13 3.97 -47.80 -31.62
C ALA A 13 3.75 -46.77 -30.51
N VAL A 14 3.37 -47.21 -29.30
CA VAL A 14 3.18 -46.32 -28.15
C VAL A 14 4.51 -45.65 -27.76
N VAL A 15 5.61 -46.40 -27.70
CA VAL A 15 6.93 -45.85 -27.38
C VAL A 15 7.39 -44.85 -28.45
N ALA A 16 7.13 -45.13 -29.74
CA ALA A 16 7.47 -44.20 -30.80
C ALA A 16 6.64 -42.89 -30.70
N VAL A 17 5.36 -43.00 -30.39
CA VAL A 17 4.48 -41.84 -30.20
C VAL A 17 4.90 -41.01 -28.99
N THR A 18 5.21 -41.63 -27.85
CA THR A 18 5.67 -40.89 -26.67
C THR A 18 6.99 -40.17 -26.92
N LEU A 19 7.91 -40.78 -27.67
CA LEU A 19 9.20 -40.19 -28.03
C LEU A 19 9.03 -39.00 -28.98
N VAL A 20 8.09 -39.08 -29.93
CA VAL A 20 7.75 -37.93 -30.80
C VAL A 20 7.13 -36.79 -30.00
N ILE A 21 6.25 -37.10 -29.05
CA ILE A 21 5.61 -36.09 -28.19
C ILE A 21 6.66 -35.40 -27.29
N THR A 22 7.60 -36.15 -26.69
CA THR A 22 8.66 -35.55 -25.86
C THR A 22 9.61 -34.69 -26.67
N ILE A 23 9.99 -35.10 -27.88
CA ILE A 23 10.80 -34.26 -28.79
C ILE A 23 10.03 -32.99 -29.15
N LEU A 24 8.72 -33.07 -29.39
CA LEU A 24 7.88 -31.91 -29.68
C LEU A 24 7.85 -30.93 -28.50
N PHE A 25 7.72 -31.41 -27.27
CA PHE A 25 7.79 -30.55 -26.07
C PHE A 25 9.20 -29.98 -25.84
N MET A 26 10.26 -30.75 -26.08
CA MET A 26 11.65 -30.26 -25.94
C MET A 26 12.02 -29.22 -27.01
N CYS A 27 11.43 -29.30 -28.21
CA CYS A 27 11.62 -28.33 -29.29
C CYS A 27 10.49 -27.28 -29.37
N GLY A 28 9.59 -27.21 -28.39
CA GLY A 28 8.46 -26.27 -28.40
C GLY A 28 8.91 -24.81 -28.56
N SER A 29 10.02 -24.44 -27.92
CA SER A 29 10.60 -23.10 -27.98
C SER A 29 11.09 -22.70 -29.38
N SER A 30 11.53 -23.66 -30.22
CA SER A 30 11.96 -23.38 -31.60
C SER A 30 10.81 -23.43 -32.62
N ILE A 31 9.68 -24.01 -32.25
CA ILE A 31 8.44 -24.08 -33.06
C ILE A 31 7.59 -22.80 -32.88
N GLY A 32 8.05 -21.85 -32.06
CA GLY A 32 7.32 -20.61 -31.80
C GLY A 32 6.12 -20.83 -30.88
N ILE A 33 6.12 -21.90 -30.07
CA ILE A 33 5.27 -21.96 -28.89
C ILE A 33 5.83 -20.92 -27.92
N ALA A 34 5.34 -19.70 -28.06
CA ALA A 34 5.54 -18.69 -27.05
C ALA A 34 4.98 -19.26 -25.74
N ILE A 35 5.77 -19.17 -24.67
CA ILE A 35 5.19 -19.19 -23.32
C ILE A 35 4.06 -18.17 -23.39
N ALA A 36 2.86 -18.58 -23.00
CA ALA A 36 1.76 -17.64 -22.85
C ALA A 36 2.21 -16.66 -21.77
N ASP A 37 2.83 -15.57 -22.19
CA ASP A 37 3.12 -14.44 -21.34
C ASP A 37 1.76 -14.04 -20.81
N ARG A 38 1.53 -14.28 -19.52
CA ARG A 38 0.29 -13.85 -18.89
C ARG A 38 0.36 -12.34 -18.90
N VAL A 39 -0.18 -11.72 -19.95
CA VAL A 39 -0.34 -10.28 -20.01
C VAL A 39 -1.04 -9.89 -18.72
N VAL A 40 -0.31 -9.18 -17.87
CA VAL A 40 -0.74 -8.79 -16.54
C VAL A 40 -1.83 -7.74 -16.72
N LYS A 41 -3.08 -8.20 -16.81
CA LYS A 41 -4.20 -7.38 -17.27
C LYS A 41 -4.55 -6.29 -16.25
N TYR A 42 -4.33 -6.56 -14.96
CA TYR A 42 -4.66 -5.64 -13.87
C TYR A 42 -3.97 -4.28 -13.94
N GLU A 43 -2.79 -4.18 -14.57
CA GLU A 43 -2.06 -2.92 -14.75
C GLU A 43 -2.90 -1.89 -15.52
N SER A 44 -3.61 -2.36 -16.55
CA SER A 44 -4.46 -1.51 -17.40
C SER A 44 -5.93 -1.48 -17.00
N THR A 45 -6.33 -2.26 -15.98
CA THR A 45 -7.71 -2.27 -15.49
C THR A 45 -7.81 -1.50 -14.18
N ILE A 46 -7.63 -2.13 -13.01
CA ILE A 46 -7.79 -1.46 -11.72
C ILE A 46 -6.77 -0.36 -11.46
N PHE A 47 -5.69 -0.27 -12.24
CA PHE A 47 -4.68 0.79 -12.13
C PHE A 47 -4.70 1.80 -13.29
N ASP A 48 -5.78 1.89 -14.07
CA ASP A 48 -5.96 2.98 -15.04
C ASP A 48 -6.17 4.32 -14.30
N THR A 49 -5.17 5.19 -14.38
CA THR A 49 -5.18 6.48 -13.67
C THR A 49 -6.00 7.56 -14.37
N SER A 50 -6.63 7.27 -15.51
CA SER A 50 -7.41 8.26 -16.28
C SER A 50 -8.80 8.55 -15.67
N TYR A 51 -9.27 7.71 -14.74
CA TYR A 51 -10.53 7.89 -14.03
C TYR A 51 -10.47 7.35 -12.59
N VAL A 52 -11.54 7.56 -11.83
CA VAL A 52 -11.69 7.00 -10.48
C VAL A 52 -12.47 5.69 -10.59
N HIS A 53 -11.88 4.59 -10.15
CA HIS A 53 -12.51 3.27 -10.17
C HIS A 53 -13.67 3.18 -9.17
N SER A 54 -14.61 2.28 -9.43
CA SER A 54 -15.69 1.95 -8.49
C SER A 54 -15.41 0.61 -7.83
N ILE A 55 -15.46 0.58 -6.49
CA ILE A 55 -15.29 -0.66 -5.71
C ILE A 55 -16.44 -0.76 -4.71
N ASP A 56 -17.31 -1.74 -4.89
CA ASP A 56 -18.36 -2.07 -3.92
C ASP A 56 -17.96 -3.31 -3.10
N ILE A 57 -17.96 -3.17 -1.78
CA ILE A 57 -17.70 -4.26 -0.85
C ILE A 57 -19.05 -4.74 -0.31
N VAL A 58 -19.39 -5.99 -0.60
CA VAL A 58 -20.65 -6.60 -0.18
C VAL A 58 -20.38 -7.63 0.91
N MET A 59 -20.92 -7.38 2.12
CA MET A 59 -20.85 -8.29 3.26
C MET A 59 -22.01 -8.10 4.24
N ASP A 60 -22.44 -9.17 4.90
CA ASP A 60 -23.59 -9.14 5.81
C ASP A 60 -23.28 -8.40 7.13
N ASP A 61 -22.09 -8.59 7.71
CA ASP A 61 -21.75 -8.12 9.07
C ASP A 61 -20.74 -6.95 9.07
N TRP A 62 -20.92 -5.95 8.19
CA TRP A 62 -19.97 -4.83 8.03
C TRP A 62 -19.67 -4.07 9.33
N ASP A 63 -20.69 -3.74 10.12
CA ASP A 63 -20.50 -3.01 11.37
C ASP A 63 -19.66 -3.81 12.37
N THR A 64 -19.91 -5.13 12.46
CA THR A 64 -19.14 -6.03 13.32
C THR A 64 -17.70 -6.17 12.82
N PHE A 65 -17.50 -6.20 11.50
CA PHE A 65 -16.17 -6.18 10.91
C PHE A 65 -15.41 -4.89 11.26
N ILE A 66 -16.06 -3.72 11.17
CA ILE A 66 -15.47 -2.43 11.52
C ILE A 66 -15.07 -2.36 13.01
N GLU A 67 -15.94 -2.85 13.90
CA GLU A 67 -15.65 -2.91 15.34
C GLU A 67 -14.45 -3.81 15.68
N ASN A 68 -14.24 -4.86 14.88
CA ASN A 68 -13.17 -5.84 15.07
C ASN A 68 -11.91 -5.56 14.23
N CYS A 69 -11.83 -4.43 13.52
CA CYS A 69 -10.69 -4.13 12.63
C CYS A 69 -9.32 -4.21 13.32
N GLU A 70 -9.22 -3.97 14.63
CA GLU A 70 -7.96 -4.07 15.39
C GLU A 70 -7.41 -5.51 15.51
N SER A 71 -8.24 -6.54 15.35
CA SER A 71 -7.77 -7.93 15.40
C SER A 71 -6.97 -8.33 14.17
N GLU A 72 -7.06 -7.55 13.09
CA GLU A 72 -6.49 -7.83 11.76
C GLU A 72 -6.96 -9.18 11.17
N GLU A 73 -8.11 -9.68 11.61
CA GLU A 73 -8.68 -10.95 11.14
C GLU A 73 -9.32 -10.80 9.76
N TYR A 74 -9.16 -11.84 8.94
CA TYR A 74 -9.78 -11.91 7.63
C TYR A 74 -11.24 -12.33 7.74
N SER A 75 -12.11 -11.58 7.06
CA SER A 75 -13.52 -11.90 6.89
C SER A 75 -13.82 -12.12 5.40
N PRO A 76 -14.70 -13.07 5.04
CA PRO A 76 -15.09 -13.26 3.66
C PRO A 76 -16.03 -12.14 3.20
N CYS A 77 -15.86 -11.68 1.96
CA CYS A 77 -16.74 -10.71 1.32
C CYS A 77 -16.85 -10.99 -0.19
N THR A 78 -17.75 -10.26 -0.84
CA THR A 78 -17.77 -10.13 -2.29
C THR A 78 -17.32 -8.72 -2.65
N VAL A 79 -16.48 -8.59 -3.67
CA VAL A 79 -16.03 -7.29 -4.17
C VAL A 79 -16.52 -7.11 -5.61
N VAL A 80 -17.07 -5.95 -5.93
CA VAL A 80 -17.43 -5.57 -7.29
C VAL A 80 -16.52 -4.43 -7.73
N VAL A 81 -15.63 -4.69 -8.68
CA VAL A 81 -14.67 -3.71 -9.23
C VAL A 81 -15.10 -3.35 -10.65
N ASP A 82 -15.48 -2.10 -10.88
CA ASP A 82 -15.95 -1.60 -12.18
C ASP A 82 -17.03 -2.49 -12.83
N GLY A 83 -17.93 -3.04 -12.01
CA GLY A 83 -19.00 -3.95 -12.42
C GLY A 83 -18.59 -5.43 -12.53
N GLY A 84 -17.29 -5.75 -12.45
CA GLY A 84 -16.78 -7.12 -12.35
C GLY A 84 -16.94 -7.67 -10.94
N LYS A 85 -17.61 -8.81 -10.78
CA LYS A 85 -17.92 -9.41 -9.48
C LYS A 85 -16.92 -10.52 -9.10
N TYR A 86 -16.34 -10.41 -7.92
CA TYR A 86 -15.39 -11.34 -7.32
C TYR A 86 -15.95 -11.84 -5.99
N ALA A 87 -16.36 -13.10 -5.93
CA ALA A 87 -16.85 -13.74 -4.70
C ALA A 87 -15.70 -14.38 -3.93
N ASN A 88 -15.92 -14.71 -2.65
CA ASN A 88 -14.93 -15.34 -1.78
C ASN A 88 -13.61 -14.56 -1.68
N VAL A 89 -13.68 -13.23 -1.63
CA VAL A 89 -12.51 -12.38 -1.39
C VAL A 89 -12.35 -12.20 0.11
N ALA A 90 -11.13 -12.35 0.63
CA ALA A 90 -10.86 -12.05 2.03
C ALA A 90 -10.58 -10.56 2.21
N ILE A 91 -11.22 -9.95 3.19
CA ILE A 91 -10.96 -8.57 3.60
C ILE A 91 -10.49 -8.53 5.03
N ARG A 92 -9.51 -7.67 5.30
CA ARG A 92 -9.14 -7.26 6.66
C ARG A 92 -8.77 -5.80 6.72
N ALA A 93 -8.82 -5.21 7.92
CA ALA A 93 -8.15 -3.94 8.14
C ALA A 93 -6.63 -4.11 8.07
N LYS A 94 -5.96 -3.06 7.60
CA LYS A 94 -4.51 -2.97 7.51
C LYS A 94 -4.04 -1.69 8.17
N GLY A 95 -2.95 -1.80 8.91
CA GLY A 95 -2.27 -0.66 9.49
C GLY A 95 -1.66 -1.05 10.80
N ASN A 96 -0.64 -0.32 11.22
CA ASN A 96 -0.08 -0.50 12.55
C ASN A 96 -0.51 0.71 13.39
N THR A 97 0.32 1.74 13.44
CA THR A 97 -0.02 3.04 14.02
C THR A 97 -1.25 3.68 13.38
N SER A 98 -1.50 3.45 12.09
CA SER A 98 -2.71 3.97 11.42
C SER A 98 -4.00 3.31 11.92
N LEU A 99 -3.96 2.04 12.31
CA LEU A 99 -5.11 1.29 12.83
C LEU A 99 -5.55 1.84 14.20
N SER A 100 -4.58 2.01 15.11
CA SER A 100 -4.82 2.63 16.41
C SER A 100 -5.19 4.12 16.30
N ASN A 101 -4.62 4.84 15.33
CA ASN A 101 -4.96 6.25 15.08
C ASN A 101 -6.40 6.45 14.57
N VAL A 102 -6.90 5.60 13.67
CA VAL A 102 -8.28 5.71 13.20
C VAL A 102 -9.25 5.62 14.37
N ARG A 103 -9.02 4.67 15.29
CA ARG A 103 -9.82 4.54 16.51
C ARG A 103 -9.65 5.72 17.46
N SER A 104 -8.43 6.20 17.69
CA SER A 104 -8.19 7.34 18.60
C SER A 104 -8.85 8.64 18.10
N LEU A 105 -9.00 8.78 16.78
CA LEU A 105 -9.74 9.87 16.14
C LEU A 105 -11.27 9.66 16.14
N GLY A 106 -11.77 8.55 16.68
CA GLY A 106 -13.20 8.19 16.64
C GLY A 106 -13.71 7.96 15.22
N SER A 107 -12.81 7.65 14.28
CA SER A 107 -13.14 7.40 12.88
C SER A 107 -13.32 5.91 12.64
N GLN A 108 -14.12 5.56 11.63
CA GLN A 108 -14.29 4.19 11.14
C GLN A 108 -13.56 3.97 9.81
N ARG A 109 -12.84 4.99 9.33
CA ARG A 109 -12.24 5.04 8.01
C ARG A 109 -10.91 4.27 7.98
N TYR A 110 -10.97 2.97 8.17
CA TYR A 110 -9.79 2.10 8.15
C TYR A 110 -9.25 1.93 6.72
N SER A 111 -7.96 1.59 6.61
CA SER A 111 -7.40 1.04 5.37
C SER A 111 -7.69 -0.46 5.33
N PHE A 112 -7.95 -0.99 4.14
CA PHE A 112 -8.29 -2.40 3.96
C PHE A 112 -7.27 -3.11 3.07
N LYS A 113 -7.14 -4.42 3.26
CA LYS A 113 -6.46 -5.32 2.33
C LYS A 113 -7.48 -6.33 1.83
N LEU A 114 -7.62 -6.41 0.52
CA LEU A 114 -8.39 -7.44 -0.18
C LEU A 114 -7.41 -8.49 -0.70
N GLU A 115 -7.69 -9.76 -0.44
CA GLU A 115 -6.93 -10.90 -0.95
C GLU A 115 -7.89 -11.78 -1.75
N PHE A 116 -7.66 -11.87 -3.06
CA PHE A 116 -8.54 -12.56 -4.00
C PHE A 116 -8.30 -14.07 -3.99
N ASP A 117 -7.08 -14.49 -3.66
CA ASP A 117 -6.62 -15.88 -3.67
C ASP A 117 -6.63 -16.54 -2.27
N HIS A 118 -7.08 -15.83 -1.23
CA HIS A 118 -6.95 -16.28 0.16
C HIS A 118 -7.65 -17.62 0.47
N TYR A 119 -8.82 -17.85 -0.14
CA TYR A 119 -9.59 -19.09 0.05
C TYR A 119 -9.49 -20.03 -1.16
N GLU A 120 -9.19 -19.50 -2.34
CA GLU A 120 -9.15 -20.22 -3.61
C GLU A 120 -8.10 -19.60 -4.55
N ASP A 121 -6.96 -20.26 -4.75
CA ASP A 121 -5.83 -19.81 -5.61
C ASP A 121 -6.22 -19.49 -7.07
N SER A 122 -7.41 -19.91 -7.51
CA SER A 122 -7.91 -19.68 -8.88
C SER A 122 -8.56 -18.31 -9.08
N ILE A 123 -8.88 -17.60 -8.00
CA ILE A 123 -9.54 -16.30 -8.04
C ILE A 123 -8.48 -15.21 -7.99
N SER A 124 -8.52 -14.29 -8.97
CA SER A 124 -7.67 -13.11 -9.01
C SER A 124 -8.41 -11.95 -9.67
N LEU A 125 -8.02 -10.72 -9.33
CA LEU A 125 -8.50 -9.53 -10.02
C LEU A 125 -7.63 -9.29 -11.25
N ASP A 126 -7.97 -9.93 -12.38
CA ASP A 126 -7.22 -9.80 -13.64
C ASP A 126 -5.72 -10.17 -13.49
N GLY A 127 -5.41 -11.12 -12.60
CA GLY A 127 -4.05 -11.54 -12.26
C GLY A 127 -3.47 -10.89 -11.00
N LEU A 128 -4.16 -9.92 -10.39
CA LEU A 128 -3.78 -9.35 -9.10
C LEU A 128 -4.23 -10.28 -7.96
N ASP A 129 -3.30 -10.64 -7.09
CA ASP A 129 -3.55 -11.44 -5.89
C ASP A 129 -4.15 -10.60 -4.76
N LYS A 130 -3.59 -9.41 -4.54
CA LYS A 130 -3.88 -8.58 -3.35
C LYS A 130 -3.98 -7.10 -3.71
N LEU A 131 -5.05 -6.46 -3.24
CA LEU A 131 -5.28 -5.02 -3.40
C LEU A 131 -5.33 -4.33 -2.03
N CYS A 132 -4.51 -3.29 -1.84
CA CYS A 132 -4.58 -2.44 -0.65
C CYS A 132 -5.44 -1.20 -0.94
N LEU A 133 -6.39 -0.89 -0.05
CA LEU A 133 -7.23 0.30 -0.11
C LEU A 133 -6.80 1.23 1.01
N ASN A 134 -5.99 2.25 0.68
CA ASN A 134 -5.44 3.19 1.64
C ASN A 134 -6.43 4.34 1.92
N ASN A 135 -6.71 4.57 3.20
CA ASN A 135 -7.68 5.58 3.66
C ASN A 135 -7.21 7.04 3.50
N LEU A 136 -5.89 7.25 3.37
CA LEU A 136 -5.22 8.56 3.29
C LEU A 136 -5.56 9.52 4.45
N ILE A 137 -5.95 9.00 5.62
CA ILE A 137 -6.57 9.82 6.69
C ILE A 137 -5.63 10.90 7.25
N GLN A 138 -4.31 10.71 7.16
CA GLN A 138 -3.31 11.67 7.64
C GLN A 138 -2.79 12.60 6.52
N ASP A 139 -3.28 12.46 5.30
CA ASP A 139 -2.90 13.28 4.16
C ASP A 139 -4.09 14.10 3.65
N ASN A 140 -4.17 15.35 4.09
CA ASN A 140 -5.18 16.31 3.64
C ASN A 140 -5.17 16.55 2.12
N THR A 141 -4.06 16.25 1.44
CA THR A 141 -3.96 16.39 -0.01
C THR A 141 -4.44 15.16 -0.76
N MET A 142 -4.49 13.99 -0.10
CA MET A 142 -4.73 12.68 -0.69
C MET A 142 -3.81 12.34 -1.88
N MET A 143 -2.67 13.02 -2.03
CA MET A 143 -1.79 12.94 -3.20
C MET A 143 -0.40 12.42 -2.88
N LYS A 144 0.04 12.43 -1.62
CA LYS A 144 1.46 12.13 -1.28
C LYS A 144 1.86 10.74 -1.72
N ASP A 145 1.07 9.73 -1.39
CA ASP A 145 1.32 8.33 -1.77
C ASP A 145 1.28 8.18 -3.30
N TYR A 146 0.21 8.67 -3.93
CA TYR A 146 0.02 8.61 -5.38
C TYR A 146 1.22 9.22 -6.12
N LEU A 147 1.58 10.46 -5.82
CA LEU A 147 2.71 11.15 -6.47
C LEU A 147 4.04 10.46 -6.19
N SER A 148 4.23 9.90 -4.99
CA SER A 148 5.47 9.18 -4.66
C SER A 148 5.61 7.91 -5.50
N TYR A 149 4.55 7.12 -5.63
CA TYR A 149 4.56 5.91 -6.46
C TYR A 149 4.73 6.23 -7.94
N GLN A 150 3.99 7.21 -8.47
CA GLN A 150 4.13 7.65 -9.85
C GLN A 150 5.56 8.14 -10.15
N LEU A 151 6.13 8.95 -9.25
CA LEU A 151 7.49 9.45 -9.42
C LEU A 151 8.53 8.32 -9.41
N MET A 152 8.40 7.36 -8.49
CA MET A 152 9.30 6.19 -8.46
C MET A 152 9.24 5.38 -9.75
N SER A 153 8.03 5.13 -10.25
CA SER A 153 7.82 4.45 -11.53
C SER A 153 8.45 5.22 -12.70
N ASP A 154 8.26 6.54 -12.76
CA ASP A 154 8.86 7.42 -13.78
C ASP A 154 10.40 7.40 -13.76
N PHE A 155 11.01 7.17 -12.58
CA PHE A 155 12.45 6.99 -12.44
C PHE A 155 12.93 5.57 -12.73
N GLY A 156 12.04 4.65 -13.11
CA GLY A 156 12.36 3.25 -13.41
C GLY A 156 12.61 2.40 -12.17
N VAL A 157 12.11 2.81 -11.01
CA VAL A 157 12.10 1.99 -9.79
C VAL A 157 10.90 1.06 -9.84
N ASP A 158 11.09 -0.22 -9.51
CA ASP A 158 10.00 -1.17 -9.34
C ASP A 158 9.12 -0.73 -8.15
N SER A 159 8.04 -0.02 -8.46
CA SER A 159 7.10 0.54 -7.48
C SER A 159 5.72 -0.07 -7.65
N PRO A 160 4.92 -0.16 -6.57
CA PRO A 160 3.55 -0.64 -6.69
C PRO A 160 2.74 0.31 -7.58
N LEU A 161 1.86 -0.26 -8.38
CA LEU A 161 0.88 0.51 -9.13
C LEU A 161 -0.17 1.10 -8.17
N CYS A 162 -0.73 2.27 -8.54
CA CYS A 162 -1.79 2.88 -7.77
C CYS A 162 -2.74 3.73 -8.63
N SER A 163 -4.01 3.76 -8.21
CA SER A 163 -5.09 4.55 -8.81
C SER A 163 -6.09 4.96 -7.72
N TYR A 164 -6.91 5.96 -8.00
CA TYR A 164 -7.98 6.34 -7.08
C TYR A 164 -9.20 5.45 -7.27
N ALA A 165 -9.85 5.08 -6.16
CA ALA A 165 -11.07 4.31 -6.16
C ALA A 165 -12.12 4.93 -5.22
N TYR A 166 -13.36 5.00 -5.66
CA TYR A 166 -14.50 5.36 -4.83
C TYR A 166 -15.12 4.08 -4.27
N LEU A 167 -15.17 3.97 -2.95
CA LEU A 167 -15.70 2.80 -2.26
C LEU A 167 -17.16 3.01 -1.91
N THR A 168 -17.93 1.97 -2.15
CA THR A 168 -19.24 1.74 -1.52
C THR A 168 -19.19 0.45 -0.69
N VAL A 169 -20.06 0.37 0.29
CA VAL A 169 -20.25 -0.83 1.11
C VAL A 169 -21.72 -1.17 1.09
N ASN A 170 -22.06 -2.37 0.62
CA ASN A 170 -23.44 -2.81 0.43
C ASN A 170 -24.28 -1.79 -0.38
N GLY A 171 -23.64 -1.10 -1.34
CA GLY A 171 -24.25 -0.04 -2.14
C GLY A 171 -24.39 1.33 -1.46
N GLU A 172 -23.92 1.50 -0.22
CA GLU A 172 -23.90 2.79 0.48
C GLU A 172 -22.52 3.47 0.35
N ASP A 173 -22.51 4.81 0.29
CA ASP A 173 -21.29 5.60 0.09
C ASP A 173 -20.31 5.45 1.27
N TRP A 174 -19.06 5.06 0.97
CA TRP A 174 -17.97 4.97 1.96
C TRP A 174 -16.87 6.02 1.73
N GLY A 175 -16.53 6.28 0.46
CA GLY A 175 -15.71 7.43 0.05
C GLY A 175 -14.47 7.09 -0.76
N LEU A 176 -13.68 8.12 -1.07
CA LEU A 176 -12.50 8.03 -1.96
C LEU A 176 -11.29 7.39 -1.25
N TYR A 177 -10.66 6.38 -1.83
CA TYR A 177 -9.45 5.73 -1.34
C TYR A 177 -8.37 5.71 -2.44
N LEU A 178 -7.14 5.40 -2.07
CA LEU A 178 -6.11 5.00 -3.02
C LEU A 178 -6.03 3.48 -3.08
N ALA A 179 -6.33 2.92 -4.25
CA ALA A 179 -6.09 1.53 -4.58
C ALA A 179 -4.59 1.36 -4.90
N VAL A 180 -3.92 0.45 -4.20
CA VAL A 180 -2.48 0.21 -4.32
C VAL A 180 -2.23 -1.28 -4.48
N GLU A 181 -1.39 -1.64 -5.45
CA GLU A 181 -0.91 -3.00 -5.67
C GLU A 181 -0.23 -3.56 -4.41
N GLY A 182 -0.60 -4.78 -4.02
CA GLY A 182 0.11 -5.50 -2.97
C GLY A 182 1.52 -5.88 -3.45
N ILE A 183 2.55 -5.49 -2.69
CA ILE A 183 3.93 -5.98 -2.90
C ILE A 183 3.99 -7.42 -2.41
N GLU A 184 3.61 -8.34 -3.30
CA GLU A 184 3.37 -9.77 -3.08
C GLU A 184 3.63 -10.50 -4.42
N ASP A 185 3.05 -11.68 -4.66
CA ASP A 185 3.41 -12.52 -5.81
C ASP A 185 3.09 -11.88 -7.16
N SER A 186 1.96 -11.18 -7.28
CA SER A 186 1.60 -10.49 -8.54
C SER A 186 2.59 -9.37 -8.88
N PHE A 187 2.99 -8.57 -7.88
CA PHE A 187 4.02 -7.54 -8.03
C PHE A 187 5.36 -8.14 -8.45
N LEU A 188 5.79 -9.23 -7.81
CA LEU A 188 7.03 -9.91 -8.19
C LEU A 188 6.96 -10.43 -9.61
N SER A 189 5.86 -11.07 -9.99
CA SER A 189 5.67 -11.60 -11.33
C SER A 189 5.66 -10.49 -12.39
N ARG A 190 5.10 -9.32 -12.09
CA ARG A 190 5.05 -8.17 -13.00
C ARG A 190 6.42 -7.55 -13.24
N ASN A 191 7.22 -7.38 -12.18
CA ASN A 191 8.51 -6.67 -12.28
C ASN A 191 9.69 -7.61 -12.58
N TYR A 192 9.66 -8.86 -12.10
CA TYR A 192 10.79 -9.80 -12.15
C TYR A 192 10.49 -11.11 -12.92
N GLY A 193 9.24 -11.31 -13.36
CA GLY A 193 8.82 -12.53 -14.05
C GLY A 193 8.49 -13.69 -13.11
N SER A 194 8.16 -14.85 -13.69
CA SER A 194 7.63 -16.01 -12.95
C SER A 194 8.64 -16.79 -12.10
N ASP A 195 9.94 -16.50 -12.27
CA ASP A 195 11.04 -17.10 -11.50
C ASP A 195 11.62 -16.07 -10.51
N SER A 196 10.72 -15.28 -9.91
CA SER A 196 11.07 -14.25 -8.95
C SER A 196 11.60 -14.87 -7.65
N GLY A 197 12.62 -14.25 -7.08
CA GLY A 197 13.19 -14.68 -5.80
C GLY A 197 12.29 -14.37 -4.59
N GLU A 198 12.90 -14.37 -3.41
CA GLU A 198 12.20 -14.17 -2.14
C GLU A 198 11.87 -12.68 -1.87
N LEU A 199 10.68 -12.42 -1.32
CA LEU A 199 10.26 -11.10 -0.87
C LEU A 199 10.41 -10.96 0.65
N TYR A 200 11.21 -9.99 1.07
CA TYR A 200 11.40 -9.68 2.48
C TYR A 200 10.73 -8.36 2.85
N LYS A 201 9.83 -8.41 3.83
CA LYS A 201 9.24 -7.22 4.42
C LYS A 201 9.92 -6.94 5.76
N PRO A 202 10.60 -5.79 5.94
CA PRO A 202 11.13 -5.42 7.24
C PRO A 202 9.97 -5.20 8.21
N ASP A 203 9.93 -5.97 9.30
CA ASP A 203 8.98 -5.74 10.38
C ASP A 203 9.60 -4.77 11.40
N SER A 204 8.81 -3.82 11.89
CA SER A 204 9.34 -2.77 12.76
C SER A 204 9.65 -3.34 14.15
N LEU A 205 10.93 -3.36 14.52
CA LEU A 205 11.39 -3.84 15.83
C LEU A 205 11.11 -2.83 16.98
N SER A 206 10.78 -1.56 16.71
CA SER A 206 10.72 -0.53 17.77
C SER A 206 9.79 0.68 17.56
N PHE A 207 8.93 0.73 16.52
CA PHE A 207 8.05 1.88 16.28
C PHE A 207 6.62 1.73 16.85
N GLY A 208 6.49 1.12 18.04
CA GLY A 208 5.28 1.16 18.88
C GLY A 208 4.03 0.48 18.31
N GLY A 209 4.11 -0.06 17.09
CA GLY A 209 3.09 -0.84 16.47
C GLY A 209 3.51 -2.32 16.43
N GLY A 210 2.59 -3.21 16.75
CA GLY A 210 2.85 -4.65 16.78
C GLY A 210 3.39 -5.20 15.47
N ARG A 211 4.07 -6.35 15.54
CA ARG A 211 4.46 -7.13 14.37
C ARG A 211 3.21 -7.37 13.53
N GLY A 212 3.21 -7.02 12.25
CA GLY A 212 2.07 -7.26 11.37
C GLY A 212 1.89 -8.76 11.07
N ASN A 213 1.93 -9.16 9.80
CA ASN A 213 2.03 -10.58 9.43
C ASN A 213 3.33 -11.27 9.92
N GLY A 214 4.29 -10.52 10.47
CA GLY A 214 5.54 -11.03 11.04
C GLY A 214 5.45 -11.49 12.50
N LYS A 215 4.23 -11.59 13.09
CA LYS A 215 4.01 -12.02 14.49
C LYS A 215 4.78 -13.29 14.88
N ASN A 216 4.96 -14.22 13.93
CA ASN A 216 5.63 -15.51 14.13
C ASN A 216 7.12 -15.50 13.80
N PHE A 217 7.69 -14.39 13.30
CA PHE A 217 9.12 -14.31 13.01
C PHE A 217 9.90 -14.05 14.31
N ASN A 218 10.83 -14.93 14.62
CA ASN A 218 11.76 -14.79 15.72
C ASN A 218 13.18 -14.64 15.17
N MET A 219 13.79 -13.49 15.43
CA MET A 219 15.15 -13.20 14.98
C MET A 219 16.18 -14.17 15.58
N ASP A 220 15.92 -14.68 16.78
CA ASP A 220 16.82 -15.60 17.49
C ASP A 220 16.89 -17.00 16.84
N ASP A 221 15.91 -17.34 16.00
CA ASP A 221 15.87 -18.60 15.25
C ASP A 221 16.56 -18.47 13.88
N PHE A 222 17.06 -17.27 13.53
CA PHE A 222 17.71 -17.02 12.26
C PHE A 222 19.23 -17.26 12.37
N ASP A 223 19.71 -18.34 11.75
CA ASP A 223 21.12 -18.71 11.74
C ASP A 223 21.92 -17.89 10.71
N PHE A 224 22.47 -16.77 11.15
CA PHE A 224 23.28 -15.89 10.31
C PHE A 224 24.57 -16.56 9.79
N ASP A 225 25.06 -17.61 10.46
CA ASP A 225 26.26 -18.35 10.07
C ASP A 225 26.00 -19.33 8.91
N SER A 226 24.72 -19.55 8.55
CA SER A 226 24.32 -20.42 7.42
C SER A 226 24.28 -19.71 6.06
N ILE A 227 24.50 -18.39 6.04
CA ILE A 227 24.56 -17.62 4.79
C ILE A 227 25.95 -17.81 4.17
N GLU A 228 26.07 -18.79 3.27
CA GLU A 228 27.25 -18.92 2.42
C GLU A 228 27.32 -17.73 1.46
N THR A 229 28.21 -16.77 1.75
CA THR A 229 28.65 -15.80 0.74
C THR A 229 29.45 -16.54 -0.32
N PRO A 230 29.15 -16.40 -1.62
CA PRO A 230 29.96 -17.03 -2.66
C PRO A 230 31.39 -16.48 -2.59
N ASP A 231 32.37 -17.36 -2.42
CA ASP A 231 33.79 -17.01 -2.36
C ASP A 231 34.19 -16.23 -3.63
N SER A 232 34.47 -14.93 -3.47
CA SER A 232 35.16 -14.16 -4.47
C SER A 232 36.67 -14.26 -4.21
N ASP A 233 37.31 -15.24 -4.85
CA ASP A 233 38.76 -15.34 -4.91
C ASP A 233 39.36 -14.12 -5.63
N SER A 234 39.89 -13.15 -4.88
CA SER A 234 41.02 -12.34 -5.37
C SER A 234 41.82 -11.79 -4.19
N GLU A 235 42.99 -12.39 -3.95
CA GLU A 235 44.04 -11.73 -3.20
C GLU A 235 44.58 -10.56 -4.03
N THR A 236 44.40 -9.33 -3.56
CA THR A 236 45.28 -8.23 -3.94
C THR A 236 45.50 -7.30 -2.75
N ASP A 237 46.78 -7.20 -2.42
CA ASP A 237 47.55 -6.28 -1.59
C ASP A 237 46.89 -4.97 -1.10
N GLY A 238 47.30 -4.58 0.10
CA GLY A 238 46.67 -3.57 0.93
C GLY A 238 46.61 -2.18 0.31
N SER A 239 45.39 -1.67 0.15
CA SER A 239 44.97 -0.27 0.37
C SER A 239 43.55 -0.05 -0.17
N ALA A 240 42.58 -0.84 0.30
CA ALA A 240 41.18 -0.54 0.05
C ALA A 240 40.73 0.54 1.04
N ARG A 241 40.73 1.77 0.53
CA ARG A 241 40.07 2.93 1.13
C ARG A 241 38.68 2.54 1.63
N GLN A 242 38.46 2.78 2.92
CA GLN A 242 37.16 2.84 3.53
C GLN A 242 36.32 3.92 2.83
N GLY A 243 35.63 3.52 1.77
CA GLY A 243 34.49 4.24 1.21
C GLY A 243 33.25 3.97 2.03
N GLY A 244 33.36 4.10 3.36
CA GLY A 244 32.19 4.27 4.20
C GLY A 244 31.58 5.61 3.82
N PHE A 245 30.27 5.65 3.66
CA PHE A 245 29.53 6.89 3.59
C PHE A 245 29.83 7.68 4.88
N SER A 246 30.78 8.61 4.80
CA SER A 246 31.12 9.55 5.87
C SER A 246 30.06 10.64 5.88
N GLY A 247 28.87 10.27 6.31
CA GLY A 247 27.82 11.17 6.77
C GLY A 247 27.50 10.81 8.21
N GLY A 248 28.53 10.65 9.04
CA GLY A 248 28.37 10.39 10.46
C GLY A 248 27.76 11.60 11.14
N PHE A 249 26.57 11.42 11.71
CA PHE A 249 26.08 12.24 12.80
C PHE A 249 27.07 12.09 13.96
N ASP A 250 27.78 13.18 14.30
CA ASP A 250 28.69 13.24 15.43
C ASP A 250 27.86 13.35 16.72
N PRO A 251 27.84 12.34 17.62
CA PRO A 251 27.03 12.36 18.83
C PRO A 251 27.53 13.35 19.89
N GLY A 252 28.61 14.10 19.62
CA GLY A 252 29.24 15.02 20.58
C GLY A 252 28.98 16.51 20.36
N THR A 253 28.16 16.90 19.37
CA THR A 253 27.78 18.31 19.23
C THR A 253 26.51 18.59 20.02
N GLU A 254 26.63 19.38 21.08
CA GLU A 254 25.48 19.89 21.82
C GLU A 254 24.56 20.63 20.84
N LEU A 255 23.34 20.12 20.70
CA LEU A 255 22.26 20.77 19.97
C LEU A 255 22.02 22.17 20.58
N PRO A 256 21.71 23.20 19.78
CA PRO A 256 21.24 24.47 20.31
C PRO A 256 20.06 24.21 21.25
N GLU A 257 20.05 24.82 22.43
CA GLU A 257 19.00 24.62 23.46
C GLU A 257 17.59 24.94 22.95
N ASP A 258 17.47 25.56 21.78
CA ASP A 258 16.21 25.97 21.14
C ASP A 258 15.73 25.01 20.03
N PHE A 259 16.39 23.86 19.81
CA PHE A 259 16.00 22.92 18.77
C PHE A 259 14.89 21.96 19.25
N ASP A 260 13.63 22.41 19.14
CA ASP A 260 12.44 21.63 19.50
C ASP A 260 12.02 20.67 18.37
N PHE A 261 12.29 19.37 18.57
CA PHE A 261 11.87 18.29 17.66
C PHE A 261 10.34 18.08 17.65
N GLY A 262 9.60 18.62 18.63
CA GLY A 262 8.17 18.42 18.80
C GLY A 262 7.32 19.04 17.69
N ASN A 263 7.72 20.22 17.19
CA ASN A 263 6.91 20.99 16.23
C ASN A 263 7.13 20.62 14.75
N ALA A 264 8.11 19.77 14.44
CA ALA A 264 8.35 19.28 13.07
C ALA A 264 7.52 18.03 12.72
N MET A 265 6.88 17.40 13.71
CA MET A 265 6.08 16.16 13.54
C MET A 265 4.57 16.35 13.83
N THR A 266 4.15 17.55 14.25
CA THR A 266 2.75 17.92 14.50
C THR A 266 2.37 19.09 13.60
N GLY A 267 2.17 18.81 12.32
CA GLY A 267 1.57 19.77 11.41
C GLY A 267 0.10 20.03 11.77
N GLY A 268 -0.15 21.03 12.61
CA GLY A 268 -1.43 21.74 12.66
C GLY A 268 -2.21 21.68 13.98
N ALA A 269 -1.71 22.34 15.01
CA ALA A 269 -2.56 22.94 16.04
C ALA A 269 -1.81 24.15 16.66
N THR A 270 -1.90 25.31 16.01
CA THR A 270 -1.58 26.57 16.68
C THR A 270 -2.82 27.03 17.42
N GLU A 271 -2.92 26.65 18.70
CA GLU A 271 -3.71 27.41 19.66
C GLU A 271 -2.92 28.68 20.00
N SER A 272 -3.40 29.83 19.53
CA SER A 272 -2.95 31.11 20.05
C SER A 272 -3.65 31.35 21.40
N SER A 273 -2.97 30.99 22.49
CA SER A 273 -3.34 31.48 23.83
C SER A 273 -2.65 32.82 24.09
N GLU A 274 -3.50 33.80 24.41
CA GLU A 274 -3.18 35.11 24.93
C GLU A 274 -2.16 35.06 26.08
N ASP A 275 -1.20 35.98 26.11
CA ASP A 275 -0.76 36.55 27.39
C ASP A 275 -0.48 38.06 27.26
N ASN A 276 -0.93 38.74 28.31
CA ASN A 276 -1.00 40.17 28.51
C ASN A 276 0.30 40.73 29.10
N GLY A 277 0.51 42.03 28.88
CA GLY A 277 1.20 42.91 29.83
C GLY A 277 2.39 43.65 29.22
N ASP A 278 2.24 44.93 28.86
CA ASP A 278 2.23 45.99 29.88
C ASP A 278 2.03 47.39 29.27
N ASN A 279 1.11 48.10 29.94
CA ASN A 279 0.91 49.54 30.08
C ASN A 279 2.02 50.48 29.58
N LEU A 280 1.64 51.58 28.91
CA LEU A 280 2.16 52.95 29.15
C LEU A 280 1.42 54.01 28.31
N ASN A 281 0.54 54.75 28.99
CA ASN A 281 0.45 56.22 29.01
C ASN A 281 0.50 57.05 27.70
N GLY A 282 -0.58 57.80 27.46
CA GLY A 282 -0.45 59.24 27.25
C GLY A 282 -0.66 59.80 25.83
N GLY A 283 -1.82 60.44 25.63
CA GLY A 283 -1.87 61.84 25.19
C GLY A 283 -1.73 62.18 23.70
N SER A 284 -2.84 62.76 23.19
CA SER A 284 -2.87 64.01 22.42
C SER A 284 -2.83 63.99 20.88
N ALA A 285 -3.75 64.82 20.36
CA ALA A 285 -3.73 65.61 19.13
C ALA A 285 -4.09 64.93 17.80
N GLY A 286 -5.15 65.45 17.17
CA GLY A 286 -5.47 65.16 15.78
C GLY A 286 -6.88 65.59 15.36
N SER A 287 -7.17 66.88 15.45
CA SER A 287 -8.37 67.53 14.92
C SER A 287 -8.57 67.32 13.41
N SER A 288 -9.81 67.08 12.97
CA SER A 288 -10.42 67.86 11.87
C SER A 288 -11.93 67.58 11.77
N GLU A 289 -12.71 68.66 11.88
CA GLU A 289 -13.88 69.04 11.08
C GLU A 289 -14.92 67.94 10.75
N GLY A 290 -16.19 67.98 11.19
CA GLY A 290 -17.09 69.13 11.31
C GLY A 290 -18.07 69.16 10.13
N PHE A 291 -19.28 68.63 10.31
CA PHE A 291 -20.57 68.96 9.65
C PHE A 291 -21.56 67.85 10.08
N GLY A 292 -22.72 68.06 10.70
CA GLY A 292 -23.62 69.19 10.72
C GLY A 292 -24.98 68.74 10.15
N GLY A 293 -25.97 68.49 11.02
CA GLY A 293 -27.41 68.48 10.67
C GLY A 293 -28.14 67.16 10.96
N LYS A 294 -28.85 67.03 12.09
CA LYS A 294 -30.26 67.42 12.37
C LYS A 294 -31.34 66.46 11.82
N THR A 295 -32.00 65.82 12.79
CA THR A 295 -33.46 65.73 13.02
C THR A 295 -34.39 64.81 12.23
N GLY A 296 -35.18 64.05 13.01
CA GLY A 296 -36.56 63.61 12.74
C GLY A 296 -36.67 62.08 12.62
N GLY A 297 -37.26 61.29 13.53
CA GLY A 297 -38.36 61.53 14.45
C GLY A 297 -39.68 61.06 13.81
N GLY A 298 -40.11 59.82 14.08
CA GLY A 298 -41.41 59.33 13.60
C GLY A 298 -41.75 57.91 14.07
N ARG A 299 -42.82 57.79 14.86
CA ARG A 299 -43.32 56.61 15.58
C ARG A 299 -44.24 55.73 14.72
N GLY A 300 -44.38 54.48 15.17
CA GLY A 300 -45.62 53.68 15.15
C GLY A 300 -45.79 52.78 13.92
N SER A 301 -46.46 51.65 13.97
CA SER A 301 -47.18 50.90 15.01
C SER A 301 -47.42 49.50 14.44
N MET A 302 -47.49 48.47 15.30
CA MET A 302 -47.97 47.12 14.94
C MET A 302 -49.41 47.18 14.38
N PRO A 303 -49.83 46.15 13.62
CA PRO A 303 -50.43 44.95 14.23
C PRO A 303 -49.62 43.67 14.00
#